data_AF-A0A6G0W4F5-F1
#
_entry.id   AF-A0A6G0W4F5-F1
#
_cell.length_a   1.000
_cell.length_b   1.000
_cell.length_c   1.000
_cell.angle_alpha   90.00
_cell.angle_beta   90.00
_cell.angle_gamma   90.00
#
_symmetry.space_group_name_H-M   'P 1'
#
loop_
_entity.id
_entity.type
_entity.pdbx_description
1 polymer ?
#
loop_
_entity_poly.entity_id
_entity_poly.type
_entity_poly.pdbx_seq_one_letter_code
_entity_poly.pdbx_strand_id
1 'polypeptide(L)'
;MATRDLTRAFANLRTDVKAKVARRRQMASHLPDVHHEANSLMRNAELRSDIDLEAAMSSTQNAPAWVDAVTDVNIHIARVKDLMDKLTKIRTKRLMVRFDDSETDQEREIESITADITAEFRKAEAILKSKMNAKDGLTDADAKTRQNVQRALATQLQTLSSDFRKSQKEYLDRVKNQRQGPKEFDFLSESSKPKRSTGIDGGFMQAQLAEVELAEDLINERDREVQQIATSIQELATIFKELAVLVIDQGTILDRIDYNMEQVVERTQAGIVELEKAETIQKSARPMKCIGILLVLITLMTIILMLKHLH
;
A
#
# COMPACT_ATOMS: atom_id res chain seq x y z
N MET A 1 -25.87 -9.50 -1.59
CA MET A 1 -25.39 -9.32 -0.21
C MET A 1 -25.91 -8.00 0.30
N ALA A 2 -26.73 -8.00 1.36
CA ALA A 2 -27.20 -6.77 1.99
C ALA A 2 -26.17 -6.34 3.05
N THR A 3 -25.72 -5.09 3.01
CA THR A 3 -24.83 -4.50 4.02
C THR A 3 -25.62 -3.55 4.91
N ARG A 4 -25.32 -3.52 6.21
CA ARG A 4 -25.95 -2.59 7.18
C ARG A 4 -24.87 -1.74 7.82
N ASP A 5 -24.95 -0.44 7.59
CA ASP A 5 -24.05 0.53 8.22
C ASP A 5 -24.52 0.85 9.65
N LEU A 6 -23.65 0.58 10.63
CA LEU A 6 -23.88 0.80 12.06
C LEU A 6 -23.07 1.97 12.62
N THR A 7 -22.36 2.71 11.76
CA THR A 7 -21.41 3.76 12.17
C THR A 7 -22.10 4.83 13.02
N ARG A 8 -23.31 5.26 12.62
CA ARG A 8 -24.08 6.25 13.38
C ARG A 8 -24.55 5.73 14.74
N ALA A 9 -25.01 4.48 14.80
CA ALA A 9 -25.43 3.86 16.06
C ALA A 9 -24.24 3.75 17.03
N PHE A 10 -23.08 3.33 16.52
CA PHE A 10 -21.85 3.27 17.30
C PHE A 10 -21.39 4.65 17.79
N ALA A 11 -21.42 5.67 16.93
CA ALA A 11 -21.05 7.04 17.30
C ALA A 11 -21.94 7.57 18.43
N ASN A 12 -23.25 7.33 18.35
CA ASN A 12 -24.21 7.74 19.38
C ASN A 12 -24.00 7.01 20.71
N LEU A 13 -23.70 5.71 20.67
CA LEU A 13 -23.36 4.93 21.88
C LEU A 13 -22.07 5.47 22.52
N ARG A 14 -21.06 5.80 21.71
CA ARG A 14 -19.79 6.35 22.19
C ARG A 14 -19.97 7.72 22.85
N THR A 15 -20.76 8.61 22.26
CA THR A 15 -21.05 9.92 22.85
C THR A 15 -21.90 9.81 24.12
N ASP A 16 -22.88 8.91 24.16
CA ASP A 16 -23.70 8.66 25.36
C ASP A 16 -22.88 8.08 26.51
N VAL A 17 -21.96 7.13 26.24
CA VAL A 17 -21.03 6.61 27.25
C VAL A 17 -20.14 7.73 27.80
N LYS A 18 -19.58 8.59 26.93
CA LYS A 18 -18.81 9.77 27.37
C LYS A 18 -19.65 10.71 28.23
N ALA A 19 -20.89 10.98 27.84
CA ALA A 19 -21.81 11.85 28.57
C ALA A 19 -22.22 11.25 29.93
N LYS A 20 -22.37 9.92 30.03
CA LYS A 20 -22.64 9.21 31.29
C LYS A 20 -21.45 9.27 32.25
N VAL A 21 -20.24 9.10 31.74
CA VAL A 21 -19.01 9.24 32.53
C VAL A 21 -18.86 10.68 33.04
N ALA A 22 -19.10 11.68 32.19
CA ALA A 22 -19.07 13.10 32.57
C ALA A 22 -20.14 13.46 33.61
N ARG A 23 -21.36 12.93 33.48
CA ARG A 23 -22.44 13.13 34.49
C ARG A 23 -22.11 12.47 35.83
N ARG A 24 -21.53 11.27 35.82
CA ARG A 24 -21.06 10.59 37.04
C ARG A 24 -19.93 11.39 37.73
N ARG A 25 -19.06 12.04 36.96
CA ARG A 25 -18.03 12.97 37.45
C ARG A 25 -18.61 14.21 38.12
N GLN A 26 -19.63 14.84 37.52
CA GLN A 26 -20.32 15.99 38.11
C GLN A 26 -21.04 15.63 39.43
N MET A 27 -21.67 14.46 39.50
CA MET A 27 -22.30 14.01 40.75
C MET A 27 -21.28 13.68 41.85
N ALA A 28 -20.11 13.13 41.50
CA ALA A 28 -19.04 12.88 42.45
C ALA A 28 -18.42 14.18 43.03
N SER A 29 -18.46 15.29 42.28
CA SER A 29 -17.97 16.60 42.76
C SER A 29 -18.92 17.35 43.72
N HIS A 30 -20.14 16.84 43.95
CA HIS A 30 -21.14 17.48 44.82
C HIS A 30 -21.35 16.77 46.17
N LEU A 31 -20.59 15.72 46.49
CA LEU A 31 -20.54 15.15 47.83
C LEU A 31 -19.54 15.93 48.72
N PRO A 32 -19.85 16.16 50.01
CA PRO A 32 -18.90 16.79 50.94
C PRO A 32 -17.60 15.98 51.05
N ASP A 33 -16.50 16.71 51.07
CA ASP A 33 -15.12 16.28 50.91
C ASP A 33 -14.65 15.29 52.01
N VAL A 34 -14.68 13.98 51.72
CA VAL A 34 -14.05 12.94 52.58
C VAL A 34 -12.97 12.15 51.83
N HIS A 35 -12.80 12.34 50.52
CA HIS A 35 -11.83 11.57 49.72
C HIS A 35 -11.04 12.43 48.74
N HIS A 36 -10.24 13.36 49.28
CA HIS A 36 -9.28 14.19 48.55
C HIS A 36 -8.28 13.34 47.74
N GLU A 37 -7.96 12.12 48.19
CA GLU A 37 -7.00 11.20 47.54
C GLU A 37 -7.57 10.47 46.32
N ALA A 38 -8.87 10.14 46.32
CA ALA A 38 -9.52 9.52 45.15
C ALA A 38 -9.69 10.54 44.00
N ASN A 39 -9.99 11.79 44.34
CA ASN A 39 -10.07 12.89 43.38
C ASN A 39 -8.70 13.27 42.81
N SER A 40 -7.61 13.20 43.59
CA SER A 40 -6.26 13.47 43.10
C SER A 40 -5.73 12.37 42.18
N LEU A 41 -6.03 11.09 42.46
CA LEU A 41 -5.65 9.96 41.61
C LEU A 41 -6.41 9.95 40.27
N MET A 42 -7.71 10.30 40.26
CA MET A 42 -8.46 10.47 39.00
C MET A 42 -7.98 11.68 38.19
N ARG A 43 -7.65 12.80 38.86
CA ARG A 43 -7.10 13.99 38.19
C ARG A 43 -5.72 13.75 37.61
N ASN A 44 -4.87 12.96 38.27
CA ASN A 44 -3.56 12.56 37.76
C ASN A 44 -3.65 11.52 36.62
N ALA A 45 -4.65 10.63 36.65
CA ALA A 45 -4.92 9.70 35.55
C ALA A 45 -5.46 10.43 34.30
N GLU A 46 -6.28 11.48 34.49
CA GLU A 46 -6.77 12.33 33.39
C GLU A 46 -5.68 13.25 32.84
N LEU A 47 -4.82 13.82 33.70
CA LEU A 47 -3.67 14.59 33.23
C LEU A 47 -2.71 13.70 32.42
N ARG A 48 -2.53 12.44 32.81
CA ARG A 48 -1.82 11.45 32.00
C ARG A 48 -2.54 11.15 30.69
N SER A 49 -3.86 10.96 30.68
CA SER A 49 -4.57 10.68 29.42
C SER A 49 -4.61 11.86 28.45
N ASP A 50 -4.63 13.10 28.97
CA ASP A 50 -4.59 14.31 28.14
C ASP A 50 -3.16 14.60 27.66
N ILE A 51 -2.13 14.35 28.48
CA ILE A 51 -0.72 14.35 28.07
C ILE A 51 -0.46 13.21 27.07
N ASP A 52 -1.06 12.04 27.23
CA ASP A 52 -0.97 10.91 26.30
C ASP A 52 -1.73 11.20 25.00
N LEU A 53 -2.81 11.99 25.04
CA LEU A 53 -3.55 12.44 23.86
C LEU A 53 -2.79 13.55 23.12
N GLU A 54 -2.18 14.49 23.82
CA GLU A 54 -1.34 15.55 23.25
C GLU A 54 0.02 14.98 22.77
N ALA A 55 0.57 13.98 23.46
CA ALA A 55 1.70 13.16 23.00
C ALA A 55 1.34 12.28 21.79
N ALA A 56 0.13 11.70 21.76
CA ALA A 56 -0.37 10.95 20.60
C ALA A 56 -0.66 11.87 19.40
N MET A 57 -1.14 13.09 19.64
CA MET A 57 -1.36 14.09 18.59
C MET A 57 -0.06 14.72 18.08
N SER A 58 0.97 14.84 18.93
CA SER A 58 2.33 15.25 18.52
C SER A 58 3.15 14.10 17.91
N SER A 59 2.77 12.84 18.14
CA SER A 59 3.34 11.67 17.43
C SER A 59 2.94 11.54 15.96
N THR A 60 2.19 12.51 15.42
CA THR A 60 1.74 12.51 14.02
C THR A 60 2.85 12.84 13.00
N GLN A 61 4.06 13.20 13.43
CA GLN A 61 5.09 13.70 12.51
C GLN A 61 6.25 12.72 12.35
N ASN A 62 6.01 11.69 11.55
CA ASN A 62 6.67 11.51 10.25
C ASN A 62 6.13 10.20 9.69
N ALA A 63 5.31 10.27 8.62
CA ALA A 63 4.96 9.09 7.88
C ALA A 63 6.26 8.35 7.49
N PRO A 64 6.32 7.02 7.58
CA PRO A 64 7.52 6.29 7.21
C PRO A 64 7.98 6.69 5.80
N ALA A 65 9.28 6.80 5.57
CA ALA A 65 9.82 7.25 4.28
C ALA A 65 9.34 6.41 3.07
N TRP A 66 8.94 5.16 3.31
CA TRP A 66 8.35 4.30 2.28
C TRP A 66 6.94 4.77 1.85
N VAL A 67 6.20 5.50 2.69
CA VAL A 67 4.90 6.09 2.36
C VAL A 67 5.07 7.22 1.34
N ASP A 68 6.12 8.02 1.47
CA ASP A 68 6.47 9.03 0.46
C ASP A 68 6.83 8.36 -0.87
N ALA A 69 7.58 7.26 -0.82
CA ALA A 69 7.89 6.46 -2.01
C ALA A 69 6.65 5.95 -2.74
N VAL A 70 5.61 5.56 -2.00
CA VAL A 70 4.31 5.14 -2.58
C VAL A 70 3.64 6.30 -3.30
N THR A 71 3.67 7.49 -2.70
CA THR A 71 3.12 8.70 -3.31
C THR A 71 3.89 9.04 -4.60
N ASP A 72 5.22 9.02 -4.55
CA ASP A 72 6.09 9.26 -5.71
C ASP A 72 5.78 8.28 -6.85
N VAL A 73 5.72 6.97 -6.58
CA VAL A 73 5.42 5.95 -7.60
C VAL A 73 4.02 6.17 -8.20
N ASN A 74 3.02 6.50 -7.39
CA ASN A 74 1.67 6.78 -7.88
C ASN A 74 1.61 8.02 -8.79
N ILE A 75 2.42 9.05 -8.52
CA ILE A 75 2.56 10.22 -9.40
C ILE A 75 3.10 9.79 -10.77
N HIS A 76 4.15 8.96 -10.79
CA HIS A 76 4.70 8.43 -12.06
C HIS A 76 3.69 7.56 -12.80
N ILE A 77 2.95 6.67 -12.11
CA ILE A 77 1.88 5.86 -12.72
C ILE A 77 0.81 6.74 -13.36
N ALA A 78 0.37 7.80 -12.66
CA ALA A 78 -0.62 8.74 -13.20
C ALA A 78 -0.09 9.48 -14.44
N ARG A 79 1.18 9.89 -14.42
CA ARG A 79 1.84 10.54 -15.55
C ARG A 79 1.96 9.61 -16.76
N VAL A 80 2.33 8.35 -16.56
CA VAL A 80 2.37 7.34 -17.63
C VAL A 80 1.00 7.21 -18.30
N LYS A 81 -0.08 7.14 -17.52
CA LYS A 81 -1.45 7.06 -18.07
C LYS A 81 -1.81 8.28 -18.93
N ASP A 82 -1.53 9.49 -18.44
CA ASP A 82 -1.79 10.72 -19.22
C ASP A 82 -0.96 10.77 -20.52
N LEU A 83 0.31 10.38 -20.46
CA LEU A 83 1.16 10.29 -21.65
C LEU A 83 0.68 9.23 -22.63
N MET A 84 0.21 8.07 -22.17
CA MET A 84 -0.38 7.02 -23.03
C MET A 84 -1.64 7.52 -23.75
N ASP A 85 -2.50 8.28 -23.06
CA ASP A 85 -3.69 8.88 -23.66
C ASP A 85 -3.32 9.93 -24.72
N LYS A 86 -2.33 10.79 -24.44
CA LYS A 86 -1.79 11.76 -25.40
C LYS A 86 -1.19 11.06 -26.63
N LEU A 87 -0.38 10.03 -26.41
CA LEU A 87 0.22 9.24 -27.47
C LEU A 87 -0.84 8.60 -28.37
N THR A 88 -1.90 8.05 -27.78
CA THR A 88 -3.01 7.44 -28.53
C THR A 88 -3.72 8.47 -29.41
N LYS A 89 -3.92 9.70 -28.94
CA LYS A 89 -4.51 10.80 -29.72
C LYS A 89 -3.64 11.18 -30.92
N ILE A 90 -2.34 11.37 -30.71
CA ILE A 90 -1.41 11.76 -31.78
C ILE A 90 -1.26 10.63 -32.80
N ARG A 91 -1.17 9.37 -32.36
CA ARG A 91 -1.14 8.20 -33.26
C ARG A 91 -2.39 8.08 -34.10
N THR A 92 -3.56 8.28 -33.50
CA THR A 92 -4.82 8.26 -34.25
C THR A 92 -4.84 9.37 -35.30
N LYS A 93 -4.32 10.56 -34.96
CA LYS A 93 -4.19 11.68 -35.89
C LYS A 93 -3.20 11.38 -37.03
N ARG A 94 -2.08 10.72 -36.74
CA ARG A 94 -1.07 10.29 -37.73
C ARG A 94 -1.60 9.23 -38.69
N LEU A 95 -2.41 8.30 -38.20
CA LEU A 95 -3.01 7.24 -39.03
C LEU A 95 -4.14 7.77 -39.94
N MET A 96 -4.58 9.02 -39.79
CA MET A 96 -5.55 9.64 -40.69
C MET A 96 -4.86 10.19 -41.95
N VAL A 97 -5.42 9.90 -43.13
CA VAL A 97 -4.93 10.44 -44.41
C VAL A 97 -5.09 11.96 -44.40
N ARG A 98 -3.97 12.69 -44.38
CA ARG A 98 -3.91 14.16 -44.45
C ARG A 98 -2.88 14.56 -45.51
N PHE A 99 -3.11 15.70 -46.15
CA PHE A 99 -2.24 16.23 -47.22
C PHE A 99 -1.39 17.42 -46.73
N ASP A 100 -1.00 17.43 -45.45
CA ASP A 100 -0.19 18.52 -44.86
C ASP A 100 1.14 17.95 -44.31
N ASP A 101 2.21 18.76 -44.30
CA ASP A 101 3.59 18.37 -43.92
C ASP A 101 3.79 18.04 -42.42
N SER A 102 2.72 18.02 -41.61
CA SER A 102 2.78 17.75 -40.16
C SER A 102 3.08 16.29 -39.78
N GLU A 103 3.25 15.38 -40.74
CA GLU A 103 3.65 13.99 -40.46
C GLU A 103 5.00 13.93 -39.74
N THR A 104 5.97 14.72 -40.19
CA THR A 104 7.31 14.75 -39.60
C THR A 104 7.32 15.30 -38.17
N ASP A 105 6.49 16.30 -37.89
CA ASP A 105 6.33 16.86 -36.54
C ASP A 105 5.61 15.87 -35.61
N GLN A 106 4.57 15.19 -36.09
CA GLN A 106 3.86 14.16 -35.33
C GLN A 106 4.74 12.95 -35.03
N GLU A 107 5.62 12.56 -35.95
CA GLU A 107 6.58 11.48 -35.74
C GLU A 107 7.58 11.82 -34.63
N ARG A 108 8.13 13.04 -34.63
CA ARG A 108 9.00 13.53 -33.55
C ARG A 108 8.27 13.59 -32.21
N GLU A 109 7.01 14.01 -32.22
CA GLU A 109 6.19 14.07 -30.99
C GLU A 109 5.89 12.66 -30.44
N ILE A 110 5.58 11.68 -31.31
CA ILE A 110 5.39 10.28 -30.95
C ILE A 110 6.68 9.68 -30.35
N GLU A 111 7.84 9.95 -30.96
CA GLU A 111 9.14 9.52 -30.45
C GLU A 111 9.40 10.09 -29.06
N SER A 112 9.22 11.40 -28.89
CA SER A 112 9.40 12.11 -27.63
C SER A 112 8.50 11.55 -26.52
N ILE A 113 7.19 11.41 -26.77
CA ILE A 113 6.25 10.89 -25.76
C ILE A 113 6.55 9.42 -25.43
N THR A 114 6.96 8.61 -26.41
CA THR A 114 7.32 7.20 -26.18
C THR A 114 8.57 7.09 -25.28
N ALA A 115 9.57 7.94 -25.51
CA ALA A 115 10.75 8.04 -24.66
C ALA A 115 10.38 8.50 -23.24
N ASP A 116 9.52 9.52 -23.11
CA ASP A 116 9.04 10.02 -21.82
C ASP A 116 8.31 8.93 -21.03
N ILE A 117 7.40 8.17 -21.66
CA ILE A 117 6.69 7.06 -21.00
C ILE A 117 7.70 6.04 -20.45
N THR A 118 8.68 5.66 -21.26
CA THR A 118 9.69 4.67 -20.86
C THR A 118 10.55 5.19 -19.71
N ALA A 119 10.94 6.47 -19.74
CA ALA A 119 11.65 7.12 -18.65
C ALA A 119 10.82 7.19 -17.36
N GLU A 120 9.51 7.45 -17.44
CA GLU A 120 8.63 7.46 -16.26
C GLU A 120 8.47 6.06 -15.66
N PHE A 121 8.40 5.00 -16.47
CA PHE A 121 8.45 3.61 -15.97
C PHE A 121 9.76 3.32 -15.23
N ARG A 122 10.91 3.74 -15.79
CA ARG A 122 12.23 3.55 -15.16
C ARG A 122 12.35 4.29 -13.83
N LYS A 123 11.85 5.53 -13.74
CA LYS A 123 11.81 6.29 -12.48
C LYS A 123 10.95 5.59 -11.43
N ALA A 124 9.75 5.16 -11.80
CA ALA A 124 8.85 4.44 -10.91
C ALA A 124 9.50 3.13 -10.40
N GLU A 125 10.13 2.37 -11.29
CA GLU A 125 10.87 1.15 -10.97
C GLU A 125 12.04 1.41 -10.01
N ALA A 126 12.85 2.44 -10.28
CA ALA A 126 13.99 2.80 -9.46
C ALA A 126 13.59 3.22 -8.04
N ILE A 127 12.49 3.99 -7.89
CA ILE A 127 11.94 4.38 -6.59
C ILE A 127 11.43 3.14 -5.84
N LEU A 128 10.70 2.27 -6.54
CA LEU A 128 10.18 1.02 -5.99
C LEU A 128 11.28 0.08 -5.48
N LYS A 129 12.42 0.01 -6.20
CA LYS A 129 13.58 -0.82 -5.80
C LYS A 129 14.41 -0.17 -4.68
N SER A 130 14.65 1.13 -4.73
CA SER A 130 15.56 1.82 -3.80
C SER A 130 14.91 2.14 -2.46
N LYS A 131 13.76 2.83 -2.47
CA LYS A 131 13.12 3.35 -1.25
C LYS A 131 12.36 2.26 -0.47
N MET A 132 11.90 1.19 -1.13
CA MET A 132 11.15 0.12 -0.45
C MET A 132 12.03 -0.96 0.17
N ASN A 133 13.31 -1.04 -0.23
CA ASN A 133 14.29 -1.95 0.35
C ASN A 133 15.09 -1.33 1.52
N ALA A 134 14.85 -0.06 1.85
CA ALA A 134 15.50 0.60 2.98
C ALA A 134 15.18 -0.14 4.29
N LYS A 135 16.19 -0.64 5.01
CA LYS A 135 16.01 -1.20 6.35
C LYS A 135 15.92 -0.07 7.38
N ASP A 136 14.85 0.69 7.36
CA ASP A 136 14.51 1.54 8.48
C ASP A 136 14.18 0.63 9.67
N GLY A 137 14.68 0.98 10.86
CA GLY A 137 14.52 0.24 12.13
C GLY A 137 13.07 0.18 12.61
N LEU A 138 12.23 -0.45 11.80
CA LEU A 138 10.78 -0.36 11.81
C LEU A 138 10.19 -1.69 12.30
N THR A 139 9.01 -1.65 12.90
CA THR A 139 8.33 -2.80 13.48
C THR A 139 8.00 -3.86 12.41
N ASP A 140 8.00 -5.14 12.77
CA ASP A 140 7.65 -6.26 11.87
C ASP A 140 6.31 -6.08 11.14
N ALA A 141 5.35 -5.38 11.74
CA ALA A 141 4.06 -5.08 11.13
C ALA A 141 4.17 -4.09 9.95
N ASP A 142 5.03 -3.08 10.07
CA ASP A 142 5.24 -2.10 9.02
C ASP A 142 6.08 -2.68 7.88
N ALA A 143 7.02 -3.57 8.19
CA ALA A 143 7.78 -4.31 7.19
C ALA A 143 6.86 -5.12 6.27
N LYS A 144 5.86 -5.81 6.85
CA LYS A 144 4.82 -6.55 6.09
C LYS A 144 3.93 -5.63 5.27
N THR A 145 3.48 -4.53 5.87
CA THR A 145 2.63 -3.54 5.18
C THR A 145 3.36 -2.96 3.98
N ARG A 146 4.62 -2.55 4.16
CA ARG A 146 5.48 -2.06 3.07
C ARG A 146 5.65 -3.10 1.97
N GLN A 147 5.91 -4.37 2.34
CA GLN A 147 6.07 -5.45 1.37
C GLN A 147 4.78 -5.67 0.56
N ASN A 148 3.61 -5.63 1.21
CA ASN A 148 2.32 -5.74 0.53
C ASN A 148 2.09 -4.59 -0.45
N VAL A 149 2.42 -3.36 -0.04
CA VAL A 149 2.31 -2.18 -0.90
C VAL A 149 3.30 -2.25 -2.07
N GLN A 150 4.54 -2.70 -1.85
CA GLN A 150 5.56 -2.86 -2.90
C GLN A 150 5.05 -3.75 -4.02
N ARG A 151 4.43 -4.87 -3.64
CA ARG A 151 3.91 -5.84 -4.59
C ARG A 151 2.66 -5.33 -5.30
N ALA A 152 1.79 -4.62 -4.60
CA ALA A 152 0.63 -3.99 -5.23
C ALA A 152 1.07 -2.99 -6.31
N LEU A 153 2.05 -2.12 -6.00
CA LEU A 153 2.61 -1.17 -6.96
C LEU A 153 3.36 -1.86 -8.11
N ALA A 154 4.15 -2.90 -7.83
CA ALA A 154 4.83 -3.69 -8.86
C ALA A 154 3.81 -4.32 -9.82
N THR A 155 2.72 -4.89 -9.30
CA THR A 155 1.65 -5.49 -10.11
C THR A 155 0.95 -4.43 -10.97
N GLN A 156 0.69 -3.24 -10.43
CA GLN A 156 0.12 -2.13 -11.18
C GLN A 156 1.04 -1.67 -12.32
N LEU A 157 2.34 -1.49 -12.05
CA LEU A 157 3.33 -1.12 -13.06
C LEU A 157 3.48 -2.20 -14.14
N GLN A 158 3.45 -3.48 -13.77
CA GLN A 158 3.48 -4.59 -14.73
C GLN A 158 2.26 -4.60 -15.64
N THR A 159 1.06 -4.41 -15.07
CA THR A 159 -0.18 -4.33 -15.85
C THR A 159 -0.11 -3.16 -16.83
N LEU A 160 0.29 -1.98 -16.36
CA LEU A 160 0.42 -0.79 -17.18
C LEU A 160 1.46 -0.93 -18.28
N SER A 161 2.61 -1.57 -18.00
CA SER A 161 3.64 -1.91 -19.01
C SER A 161 3.12 -2.90 -20.05
N SER A 162 2.31 -3.88 -19.65
CA SER A 162 1.65 -4.80 -20.56
C SER A 162 0.66 -4.09 -21.48
N ASP A 163 -0.16 -3.19 -20.93
CA ASP A 163 -1.12 -2.40 -21.71
C ASP A 163 -0.41 -1.48 -22.71
N PHE A 164 0.70 -0.86 -22.29
CA PHE A 164 1.49 0.00 -23.17
C PHE A 164 2.15 -0.78 -24.31
N ARG A 165 2.78 -1.94 -24.04
CA ARG A 165 3.35 -2.79 -25.09
C ARG A 165 2.30 -3.30 -26.07
N LYS A 166 1.13 -3.69 -25.59
CA LYS A 166 0.00 -4.07 -26.45
C LYS A 166 -0.41 -2.91 -27.36
N SER A 167 -0.52 -1.69 -26.82
CA SER A 167 -0.81 -0.48 -27.62
C SER A 167 0.28 -0.18 -28.66
N GLN A 168 1.56 -0.35 -28.30
CA GLN A 168 2.71 -0.23 -29.22
C GLN A 168 2.61 -1.22 -30.39
N LYS A 169 2.28 -2.48 -30.09
CA LYS A 169 2.10 -3.53 -31.10
C LYS A 169 0.91 -3.26 -32.02
N GLU A 170 -0.23 -2.88 -31.45
CA GLU A 170 -1.43 -2.53 -32.25
C GLU A 170 -1.15 -1.34 -33.18
N TYR A 171 -0.37 -0.36 -32.73
CA TYR A 171 0.07 0.75 -33.57
C TYR A 171 1.00 0.29 -34.69
N LEU A 172 2.00 -0.53 -34.36
CA LEU A 172 2.91 -1.12 -35.34
C LEU A 172 2.17 -1.89 -36.44
N ASP A 173 1.22 -2.74 -36.06
CA ASP A 173 0.40 -3.51 -37.01
C ASP A 173 -0.38 -2.57 -37.95
N ARG A 174 -0.91 -1.46 -37.44
CA ARG A 174 -1.61 -0.45 -38.26
C ARG A 174 -0.68 0.27 -39.21
N VAL A 175 0.51 0.67 -38.77
CA VAL A 175 1.52 1.32 -39.62
C VAL A 175 1.94 0.37 -40.75
N LYS A 176 2.18 -0.91 -40.45
CA LYS A 176 2.51 -1.93 -41.47
C LYS A 176 1.37 -2.13 -42.47
N ASN A 177 0.12 -2.23 -41.99
CA ASN A 177 -1.05 -2.37 -42.86
C ASN A 177 -1.31 -1.13 -43.74
N GLN A 178 -1.05 0.08 -43.24
CA GLN A 178 -1.19 1.30 -44.03
C GLN A 178 -0.14 1.36 -45.16
N ARG A 179 1.09 0.91 -44.89
CA ARG A 179 2.19 0.87 -45.88
C ARG A 179 2.03 -0.24 -46.92
N GLN A 180 1.50 -1.40 -46.52
CA GLN A 180 1.33 -2.56 -47.42
C GLN A 180 -0.02 -2.54 -48.18
N GLY A 181 -0.91 -1.58 -47.87
CA GLY A 181 -2.27 -1.51 -48.42
C GLY A 181 -3.25 -2.49 -47.75
N PRO A 182 -4.58 -2.32 -47.91
CA PRO A 182 -5.53 -3.28 -47.38
C PRO A 182 -5.27 -4.64 -48.03
N LYS A 183 -4.93 -5.63 -47.21
CA LYS A 183 -4.78 -7.03 -47.62
C LYS A 183 -6.14 -7.61 -48.04
N GLU A 184 -6.65 -7.21 -49.19
CA GLU A 184 -7.83 -7.83 -49.84
C GLU A 184 -7.46 -9.17 -50.51
N PHE A 185 -6.20 -9.62 -50.38
CA PHE A 185 -5.71 -10.87 -50.96
C PHE A 185 -4.87 -11.73 -49.99
N ASP A 186 -5.23 -11.78 -48.71
CA ASP A 186 -4.59 -12.68 -47.71
C ASP A 186 -5.57 -13.76 -47.18
N PHE A 187 -6.53 -14.16 -48.01
CA PHE A 187 -7.43 -15.30 -47.73
C PHE A 187 -6.72 -16.67 -47.85
N LEU A 188 -5.47 -16.70 -48.32
CA LEU A 188 -4.71 -17.95 -48.56
C LEU A 188 -3.49 -18.15 -47.64
N SER A 189 -3.16 -17.22 -46.73
CA SER A 189 -2.12 -17.43 -45.72
C SER A 189 -2.71 -17.91 -44.40
N GLU A 190 -3.53 -18.96 -44.47
CA GLU A 190 -3.91 -19.74 -43.29
C GLU A 190 -2.80 -20.75 -42.97
N SER A 191 -1.69 -20.23 -42.43
CA SER A 191 -0.72 -21.06 -41.71
C SER A 191 -0.01 -20.23 -40.66
N SER A 192 -0.51 -20.37 -39.43
CA SER A 192 0.10 -20.03 -38.13
C SER A 192 -0.71 -19.08 -37.23
N LYS A 193 -1.98 -19.41 -36.96
CA LYS A 193 -2.60 -18.95 -35.70
C LYS A 193 -2.38 -20.03 -34.62
N PRO A 194 -1.48 -19.85 -33.64
CA PRO A 194 -1.51 -20.69 -32.46
C PRO A 194 -2.80 -20.38 -31.69
N LYS A 195 -3.59 -21.41 -31.44
CA LYS A 195 -4.79 -21.37 -30.59
C LYS A 195 -4.42 -20.77 -29.23
N ARG A 196 -5.12 -19.70 -28.85
CA ARG A 196 -5.12 -19.19 -27.47
C ARG A 196 -5.67 -20.26 -26.53
N SER A 197 -4.81 -20.89 -25.74
CA SER A 197 -5.23 -21.61 -24.54
C SER A 197 -5.28 -20.62 -23.38
N THR A 198 -6.49 -20.33 -22.92
CA THR A 198 -6.75 -19.71 -21.61
C THR A 198 -6.28 -20.67 -20.51
N GLY A 199 -5.07 -20.45 -20.01
CA GLY A 199 -4.49 -21.15 -18.87
C GLY A 199 -3.64 -20.17 -18.06
N ILE A 200 -4.28 -19.58 -17.05
CA ILE A 200 -3.69 -18.63 -16.10
C ILE A 200 -2.77 -19.45 -15.18
N ASP A 201 -1.48 -19.55 -15.49
CA ASP A 201 -0.39 -19.46 -14.49
C ASP A 201 1.01 -19.69 -15.09
N GLY A 202 1.15 -20.51 -16.14
CA GLY A 202 2.46 -20.84 -16.72
C GLY A 202 2.79 -20.21 -18.07
N GLY A 203 1.77 -19.83 -18.86
CA GLY A 203 1.95 -19.36 -20.25
C GLY A 203 2.19 -17.87 -20.42
N PHE A 204 2.00 -17.07 -19.37
CA PHE A 204 2.11 -15.60 -19.46
C PHE A 204 3.53 -15.15 -19.77
N MET A 205 4.53 -15.76 -19.11
CA MET A 205 5.94 -15.45 -19.34
C MET A 205 6.44 -15.93 -20.71
N GLN A 206 5.92 -17.08 -21.19
CA GLN A 206 6.25 -17.64 -22.51
C GLN A 206 5.72 -16.76 -23.66
N ALA A 207 4.47 -16.31 -23.57
CA ALA A 207 3.86 -15.40 -24.55
C ALA A 207 4.62 -14.05 -24.63
N GLN A 208 5.25 -13.67 -23.53
CA GLN A 208 5.99 -12.41 -23.40
C GLN A 208 7.44 -12.52 -23.86
N LEU A 209 8.08 -13.68 -23.69
CA LEU A 209 9.38 -13.95 -24.32
C LEU A 209 9.27 -13.95 -25.85
N ALA A 210 8.20 -14.56 -26.39
CA ALA A 210 7.92 -14.51 -27.82
C ALA A 210 7.65 -13.07 -28.33
N GLU A 211 7.13 -12.19 -27.47
CA GLU A 211 6.93 -10.77 -27.81
C GLU A 211 8.26 -10.01 -27.90
N VAL A 212 9.24 -10.34 -27.06
CA VAL A 212 10.59 -9.76 -27.12
C VAL A 212 11.35 -10.25 -28.35
N GLU A 213 11.27 -11.54 -28.65
CA GLU A 213 11.91 -12.15 -29.83
C GLU A 213 11.40 -11.51 -31.13
N LEU A 214 10.08 -11.29 -31.23
CA LEU A 214 9.48 -10.58 -32.36
C LEU A 214 9.99 -9.13 -32.44
N ALA A 215 10.15 -8.44 -31.31
CA ALA A 215 10.73 -7.11 -31.29
C ALA A 215 12.18 -7.08 -31.78
N GLU A 216 13.00 -8.09 -31.45
CA GLU A 216 14.38 -8.21 -31.93
C GLU A 216 14.46 -8.34 -33.46
N ASP A 217 13.55 -9.11 -34.07
CA ASP A 217 13.47 -9.22 -35.53
C ASP A 217 13.10 -7.88 -36.20
N LEU A 218 12.23 -7.10 -35.56
CA LEU A 218 11.79 -5.79 -36.05
C LEU A 218 12.85 -4.70 -35.92
N ILE A 219 13.81 -4.84 -35.00
CA ILE A 219 14.91 -3.88 -34.83
C ILE A 219 15.81 -3.84 -36.08
N ASN A 220 15.87 -4.92 -36.86
CA ASN A 220 16.65 -5.00 -38.10
C ASN A 220 15.93 -4.43 -39.33
N GLU A 221 14.69 -3.94 -39.19
CA GLU A 221 13.92 -3.35 -40.28
C GLU A 221 14.50 -1.97 -40.68
N ARG A 222 14.46 -1.63 -41.98
CA ARG A 222 15.01 -0.36 -42.51
C ARG A 222 14.23 0.89 -42.10
N ASP A 223 13.18 0.71 -41.31
CA ASP A 223 12.20 1.73 -40.95
C ASP A 223 12.44 2.25 -39.54
N ARG A 224 12.83 3.52 -39.46
CA ARG A 224 13.22 4.16 -38.19
C ARG A 224 12.09 4.17 -37.17
N GLU A 225 10.85 4.34 -37.63
CA GLU A 225 9.66 4.32 -36.77
C GLU A 225 9.46 2.95 -36.11
N VAL A 226 9.59 1.88 -36.89
CA VAL A 226 9.46 0.50 -36.41
C VAL A 226 10.56 0.17 -35.42
N GLN A 227 11.80 0.57 -35.71
CA GLN A 227 12.94 0.36 -34.84
C GLN A 227 12.75 1.02 -33.46
N GLN A 228 12.19 2.24 -33.43
CA GLN A 228 11.90 2.96 -32.18
C GLN A 228 10.84 2.25 -31.34
N ILE A 229 9.74 1.80 -31.97
CA ILE A 229 8.68 1.05 -31.30
C ILE A 229 9.24 -0.26 -30.72
N ALA A 230 10.01 -1.00 -31.51
CA ALA A 230 10.61 -2.25 -31.09
C ALA A 230 11.58 -2.07 -29.91
N THR A 231 12.41 -1.03 -29.95
CA THR A 231 13.32 -0.66 -28.85
C THR A 231 12.55 -0.35 -27.56
N SER A 232 11.45 0.42 -27.65
CA SER A 232 10.58 0.70 -26.50
C SER A 232 9.96 -0.58 -25.93
N ILE A 233 9.47 -1.50 -26.77
CA ILE A 233 8.92 -2.78 -26.33
C ILE A 233 9.98 -3.62 -25.59
N GLN A 234 11.20 -3.68 -26.12
CA GLN A 234 12.30 -4.42 -25.50
C GLN A 234 12.70 -3.83 -24.14
N GLU A 235 12.74 -2.50 -24.03
CA GLU A 235 13.04 -1.83 -22.76
C GLU A 235 11.95 -2.11 -21.71
N LEU A 236 10.67 -2.01 -22.09
CA LEU A 236 9.54 -2.31 -21.21
C LEU A 236 9.50 -3.78 -20.78
N ALA A 237 9.92 -4.70 -21.64
CA ALA A 237 10.03 -6.11 -21.30
C ALA A 237 11.14 -6.36 -20.27
N THR A 238 12.22 -5.58 -20.32
CA THR A 238 13.28 -5.60 -19.29
C THR A 238 12.72 -5.12 -17.96
N ILE A 239 12.04 -3.96 -17.93
CA ILE A 239 11.37 -3.44 -16.73
C ILE A 239 10.37 -4.46 -16.18
N PHE A 240 9.60 -5.12 -17.05
CA PHE A 240 8.65 -6.14 -16.65
C PHE A 240 9.32 -7.31 -15.91
N LYS A 241 10.43 -7.85 -16.45
CA LYS A 241 11.19 -8.96 -15.82
C LYS A 241 11.71 -8.53 -14.45
N GLU A 242 12.22 -7.31 -14.35
CA GLU A 242 12.72 -6.74 -13.11
C GLU A 242 11.63 -6.58 -12.05
N LEU A 243 10.43 -6.17 -12.46
CA LEU A 243 9.26 -6.09 -11.57
C LEU A 243 8.68 -7.48 -11.23
N ALA A 244 8.84 -8.48 -12.10
CA ALA A 244 8.31 -9.83 -11.88
C ALA A 244 8.95 -10.50 -10.66
N VAL A 245 10.24 -10.28 -10.43
CA VAL A 245 10.94 -10.75 -9.23
C VAL A 245 10.25 -10.24 -7.95
N LEU A 246 9.74 -9.00 -7.95
CA LEU A 246 9.04 -8.45 -6.79
C LEU A 246 7.66 -9.09 -6.56
N VAL A 247 7.02 -9.64 -7.61
CA VAL A 247 5.65 -10.18 -7.56
C VAL A 247 5.61 -11.69 -7.34
N ILE A 248 6.60 -12.44 -7.85
CA ILE A 248 6.67 -13.91 -7.86
C ILE A 248 6.93 -14.51 -6.48
N ASP A 249 7.59 -13.79 -5.57
CA ASP A 249 8.08 -14.32 -4.28
C ASP A 249 6.98 -14.54 -3.21
N GLN A 250 5.75 -14.71 -3.66
CA GLN A 250 4.58 -14.81 -2.83
C GLN A 250 3.69 -15.81 -3.59
N GLY A 251 3.34 -16.95 -2.99
CA GLY A 251 2.56 -18.01 -3.65
C GLY A 251 1.19 -17.53 -4.17
N THR A 252 0.29 -18.48 -4.47
CA THR A 252 -1.05 -18.18 -5.01
C THR A 252 -1.76 -17.07 -4.24
N ILE A 253 -2.56 -16.23 -4.93
CA ILE A 253 -3.22 -15.04 -4.35
C ILE A 253 -4.03 -15.36 -3.08
N LEU A 254 -4.61 -16.56 -2.97
CA LEU A 254 -5.39 -17.00 -1.80
C LEU A 254 -4.52 -17.25 -0.55
N ASP A 255 -3.38 -17.90 -0.72
CA ASP A 255 -2.48 -18.28 0.39
C ASP A 255 -2.01 -17.05 1.21
N ARG A 256 -1.98 -15.88 0.56
CA ARG A 256 -1.53 -14.60 1.13
C ARG A 256 -2.54 -13.99 2.11
N ILE A 257 -3.83 -14.11 1.82
CA ILE A 257 -4.90 -13.59 2.70
C ILE A 257 -5.02 -14.52 3.89
N ASP A 258 -5.02 -15.83 3.65
CA ASP A 258 -5.16 -16.84 4.70
C ASP A 258 -3.96 -16.79 5.66
N TYR A 259 -2.72 -16.70 5.16
CA TYR A 259 -1.53 -16.56 5.99
C TYR A 259 -1.53 -15.28 6.85
N ASN A 260 -1.85 -14.12 6.26
CA ASN A 260 -1.90 -12.87 7.01
C ASN A 260 -3.04 -12.88 8.04
N MET A 261 -4.18 -13.49 7.72
CA MET A 261 -5.32 -13.62 8.62
C MET A 261 -4.99 -14.55 9.79
N GLU A 262 -4.37 -15.70 9.54
CA GLU A 262 -3.94 -16.65 10.56
C GLU A 262 -2.97 -15.99 11.55
N GLN A 263 -2.05 -15.16 11.04
CA GLN A 263 -1.12 -14.41 11.88
C GLN A 263 -1.79 -13.32 12.72
N VAL A 264 -2.85 -12.68 12.21
CA VAL A 264 -3.67 -11.74 12.99
C VAL A 264 -4.43 -12.49 14.08
N VAL A 265 -4.97 -13.66 13.78
CA VAL A 265 -5.66 -14.53 14.75
C VAL A 265 -4.70 -14.93 15.87
N GLU A 266 -3.50 -15.41 15.53
CA GLU A 266 -2.47 -15.80 16.50
C GLU A 266 -2.07 -14.63 17.41
N ARG A 267 -1.80 -13.45 16.83
CA ARG A 267 -1.44 -12.25 17.61
C ARG A 267 -2.58 -11.75 18.50
N THR A 268 -3.82 -11.83 18.03
CA THR A 268 -5.00 -11.44 18.82
C THR A 268 -5.18 -12.40 19.99
N GLN A 269 -5.00 -13.70 19.77
CA GLN A 269 -5.07 -14.71 20.83
C GLN A 269 -3.99 -14.48 21.90
N ALA A 270 -2.75 -14.19 21.49
CA ALA A 270 -1.67 -13.83 22.41
C ALA A 270 -2.01 -12.57 23.22
N GLY A 271 -2.56 -11.53 22.57
CA GLY A 271 -2.99 -10.30 23.24
C GLY A 271 -4.12 -10.52 24.25
N ILE A 272 -5.08 -11.41 23.97
CA ILE A 272 -6.13 -11.79 24.92
C ILE A 272 -5.52 -12.42 26.18
N VAL A 273 -4.55 -13.33 26.02
CA VAL A 273 -3.85 -13.96 27.14
C VAL A 273 -3.09 -12.94 27.98
N GLU A 274 -2.45 -11.95 27.37
CA GLU A 274 -1.77 -10.86 28.08
C GLU A 274 -2.76 -9.96 28.85
N LEU A 275 -3.92 -9.64 28.26
CA LEU A 275 -4.97 -8.88 28.92
C LEU A 275 -5.55 -9.61 30.13
N GLU A 276 -5.77 -10.92 30.02
CA GLU A 276 -6.23 -11.76 31.14
C GLU A 276 -5.20 -11.81 32.27
N LYS A 277 -3.92 -11.94 31.93
CA LYS A 277 -2.82 -11.81 32.91
C LYS A 277 -2.78 -10.43 33.56
N ALA A 278 -2.97 -9.36 32.79
CA ALA A 278 -3.00 -8.01 33.34
C ALA A 278 -4.20 -7.80 34.28
N GLU A 279 -5.38 -8.33 33.94
CA GLU A 279 -6.58 -8.26 34.79
C GLU A 279 -6.39 -9.02 36.11
N THR A 280 -5.83 -10.23 36.07
CA THR A 280 -5.56 -11.04 37.28
C THR A 280 -4.53 -10.36 38.19
N ILE A 281 -3.48 -9.76 37.63
CA ILE A 281 -2.51 -8.94 38.37
C ILE A 281 -3.20 -7.69 38.97
N GLN A 282 -4.04 -6.99 38.19
CA GLN A 282 -4.75 -5.80 38.68
C GLN A 282 -5.73 -6.13 39.82
N LYS A 283 -6.43 -7.27 39.74
CA LYS A 283 -7.38 -7.72 40.76
C LYS A 283 -6.70 -8.11 42.07
N SER A 284 -5.54 -8.76 42.00
CA SER A 284 -4.76 -9.17 43.17
C SER A 284 -3.98 -8.01 43.82
N ALA A 285 -3.64 -6.96 43.07
CA ALA A 285 -2.96 -5.78 43.60
C ALA A 285 -3.84 -4.93 44.56
N ARG A 286 -5.17 -4.95 44.42
CA ARG A 286 -6.09 -4.17 45.28
C ARG A 286 -6.05 -4.60 46.77
N PRO A 287 -6.25 -5.88 47.13
CA PRO A 287 -6.18 -6.31 48.52
C PRO A 287 -4.75 -6.21 49.09
N MET A 288 -3.72 -6.42 48.28
CA MET A 288 -2.33 -6.35 48.72
C MET A 288 -1.91 -4.94 49.14
N LYS A 289 -2.39 -3.89 48.45
CA LYS A 289 -2.19 -2.49 48.86
C LYS A 289 -2.87 -2.18 50.19
N CYS A 290 -4.10 -2.66 50.43
CA CYS A 290 -4.80 -2.49 51.71
C CYS A 290 -4.05 -3.18 52.86
N ILE A 291 -3.56 -4.40 52.66
CA ILE A 291 -2.78 -5.13 53.68
C ILE A 291 -1.48 -4.38 54.01
N GLY A 292 -0.79 -3.84 53.00
CA GLY A 292 0.41 -3.02 53.19
C GLY A 292 0.15 -1.77 54.03
N ILE A 293 -0.93 -1.03 53.73
CA ILE A 293 -1.31 0.16 54.51
C ILE A 293 -1.66 -0.20 55.96
N LEU A 294 -2.37 -1.31 56.16
CA LEU A 294 -2.72 -1.80 57.51
C LEU A 294 -1.47 -2.10 58.35
N LEU A 295 -0.47 -2.78 57.76
CA LEU A 295 0.78 -3.10 58.45
C LEU A 295 1.56 -1.83 58.84
N VAL A 296 1.63 -0.84 57.96
CA VAL A 296 2.28 0.45 58.26
C VAL A 296 1.59 1.20 59.41
N LEU A 297 0.26 1.16 59.47
CA LEU A 297 -0.49 1.77 60.58
C LEU A 297 -0.22 1.06 61.91
N ILE A 298 -0.15 -0.28 61.90
CA ILE A 298 0.14 -1.07 63.10
C ILE A 298 1.56 -0.75 63.61
N THR A 299 2.56 -0.71 62.72
CA THR A 299 3.93 -0.38 63.13
C THR A 299 4.03 1.04 63.69
N LEU A 300 3.37 2.01 63.07
CA LEU A 300 3.31 3.39 63.57
C LEU A 300 2.69 3.45 64.98
N MET A 301 1.57 2.75 65.21
CA MET A 301 0.93 2.69 66.52
C MET A 301 1.83 2.05 67.58
N THR A 302 2.56 0.97 67.24
CA THR A 302 3.51 0.34 68.18
C THR A 302 4.68 1.26 68.54
N ILE A 303 5.21 2.03 67.57
CA ILE A 303 6.29 3.00 67.81
C ILE A 303 5.81 4.11 68.75
N ILE A 304 4.60 4.63 68.53
CA ILE A 304 4.00 5.65 69.40
C ILE A 304 3.80 5.13 70.83
N LEU A 305 3.35 3.88 70.99
CA LEU A 305 3.20 3.24 72.30
C LEU A 305 4.54 3.08 73.03
N MET A 306 5.58 2.64 72.32
CA MET A 306 6.93 2.49 72.89
C MET A 306 7.50 3.84 73.33
N LEU A 307 7.33 4.90 72.51
CA LEU A 307 7.76 6.26 72.86
C LEU A 307 6.99 6.80 74.07
N LYS A 308 5.68 6.55 74.15
CA LYS A 308 4.85 6.95 75.30
C LYS A 308 5.18 6.20 76.59
N HIS A 309 5.62 4.94 76.50
CA HIS A 309 6.01 4.17 77.68
C HIS A 309 7.43 4.51 78.15
N LEU A 310 8.28 5.04 77.27
CA LEU A 310 9.66 5.42 77.59
C LEU A 310 9.78 6.82 78.22
N HIS A 311 8.70 7.62 78.19
CA HIS A 311 8.63 8.99 78.68
C HIS A 311 7.59 9.11 79.80
#